data_AF-A0A7S2PP66-F1
#
_entry.id   AF-A0A7S2PP66-F1
#
_cell.length_a   1.000
_cell.length_b   1.000
_cell.length_c   1.000
_cell.angle_alpha   90.00
_cell.angle_beta   90.00
_cell.angle_gamma   90.00
#
_symmetry.space_group_name_H-M   'P 1'
#
loop_
_entity.id
_entity.type
_entity.pdbx_description
1 polymer ?
#
loop_
_entity_poly.entity_id
_entity_poly.type
_entity_poly.pdbx_seq_one_letter_code
_entity_poly.pdbx_strand_id
1 'polypeptide(L)'
;EDLKAKRESRAAAKTALDEASAASVAAKAASEEAEAAQKEGDEAFGKAGGNKERLEAALTGDYAAVKASQGAWKVVKALIKLGKEFDFDTQLLDFAGEALTKLPADRGTFDGFVISELDAQFASSIAGFAEVLAKGEAAKAERDAKCAAAAEAEKAASAREAESEAALDAAVAALAEAEAAKKAADHAVKAFGPDMKQLGRDAASAKEDLTHVDLVLASFRELADRETDTPPEPPAAPEDGADA
;
A
#
# COMPACT_ATOMS: atom_id res chain seq x y z
N GLU A 1 27.62 -0.87 -19.31
CA GLU A 1 27.32 -0.87 -17.86
C GLU A 1 25.93 -0.34 -17.56
N ASP A 2 25.54 0.80 -18.14
CA ASP A 2 24.24 1.45 -17.88
C ASP A 2 23.00 0.56 -18.09
N LEU A 3 22.91 -0.17 -19.21
CA LEU A 3 21.79 -1.08 -19.47
C LEU A 3 21.67 -2.25 -18.48
N LYS A 4 22.81 -2.73 -17.97
CA LYS A 4 22.83 -3.79 -16.94
C LYS A 4 22.26 -3.23 -15.64
N ALA A 5 22.71 -2.04 -15.23
CA ALA A 5 22.21 -1.35 -14.05
C ALA A 5 20.70 -1.07 -14.14
N LYS A 6 20.18 -0.65 -15.31
CA LYS A 6 18.72 -0.46 -15.51
C LYS A 6 17.92 -1.76 -15.40
N ARG A 7 18.45 -2.89 -15.87
CA ARG A 7 17.80 -4.20 -15.70
C ARG A 7 17.78 -4.65 -14.24
N GLU A 8 18.89 -4.46 -13.53
CA GLU A 8 19.00 -4.76 -12.10
C GLU A 8 18.05 -3.86 -11.29
N SER A 9 17.96 -2.57 -11.61
CA SER A 9 17.00 -1.64 -10.99
C SER A 9 15.56 -2.06 -11.20
N ARG A 10 15.17 -2.47 -12.42
CA ARG A 10 13.82 -3.01 -12.68
C ARG A 10 13.56 -4.29 -11.88
N ALA A 11 14.54 -5.20 -11.82
CA ALA A 11 14.39 -6.44 -11.06
C ALA A 11 14.20 -6.16 -9.56
N ALA A 12 15.01 -5.26 -9.00
CA ALA A 12 14.89 -4.84 -7.61
C ALA A 12 13.55 -4.16 -7.31
N ALA A 13 13.09 -3.25 -8.19
CA ALA A 13 11.80 -2.59 -8.05
C ALA A 13 10.64 -3.59 -8.11
N LYS A 14 10.75 -4.63 -8.96
CA LYS A 14 9.76 -5.70 -9.01
C LYS A 14 9.72 -6.49 -7.71
N THR A 15 10.86 -6.90 -7.18
CA THR A 15 10.93 -7.60 -5.88
C THR A 15 10.33 -6.73 -4.77
N ALA A 16 10.64 -5.44 -4.74
CA ALA A 16 10.08 -4.51 -3.76
C ALA A 16 8.56 -4.34 -3.86
N LEU A 17 7.99 -4.40 -5.07
CA LEU A 17 6.53 -4.41 -5.27
C LEU A 17 5.92 -5.73 -4.81
N ASP A 18 6.51 -6.87 -5.17
CA ASP A 18 6.02 -8.19 -4.78
C ASP A 18 6.00 -8.31 -3.23
N GLU A 19 7.05 -7.82 -2.54
CA GLU A 19 7.13 -7.75 -1.07
C GLU A 19 6.12 -6.78 -0.46
N ALA A 20 5.97 -5.58 -1.04
CA ALA A 20 5.03 -4.57 -0.53
C ALA A 20 3.57 -5.02 -0.68
N SER A 21 3.24 -5.69 -1.80
CA SER A 21 1.90 -6.25 -2.03
C SER A 21 1.59 -7.38 -1.04
N ALA A 22 2.55 -8.28 -0.78
CA ALA A 22 2.39 -9.30 0.25
C ALA A 22 2.18 -8.67 1.65
N ALA A 23 2.92 -7.62 1.99
CA ALA A 23 2.75 -6.89 3.25
C ALA A 23 1.39 -6.19 3.34
N SER A 24 0.91 -5.60 2.24
CA SER A 24 -0.41 -4.96 2.13
C SER A 24 -1.55 -5.95 2.38
N VAL A 25 -1.50 -7.13 1.73
CA VAL A 25 -2.46 -8.22 1.96
C VAL A 25 -2.45 -8.68 3.42
N ALA A 26 -1.26 -8.88 4.00
CA ALA A 26 -1.12 -9.33 5.39
C ALA A 26 -1.65 -8.27 6.38
N ALA A 27 -1.36 -6.98 6.14
CA ALA A 27 -1.81 -5.89 7.00
C ALA A 27 -3.34 -5.74 6.94
N LYS A 28 -3.94 -5.86 5.76
CA LYS A 28 -5.39 -5.86 5.61
C LYS A 28 -6.06 -7.03 6.36
N ALA A 29 -5.52 -8.25 6.23
CA ALA A 29 -6.04 -9.39 6.97
C ALA A 29 -5.96 -9.20 8.49
N ALA A 30 -4.87 -8.61 8.98
CA ALA A 30 -4.71 -8.29 10.40
C ALA A 30 -5.68 -7.20 10.89
N SER A 31 -6.01 -6.22 10.03
CA SER A 31 -7.02 -5.20 10.26
C SER A 31 -8.41 -5.83 10.39
N GLU A 32 -8.81 -6.68 9.44
CA GLU A 32 -10.09 -7.40 9.46
C GLU A 32 -10.23 -8.31 10.70
N GLU A 33 -9.15 -9.01 11.09
CA GLU A 33 -9.14 -9.82 12.31
C GLU A 33 -9.30 -8.98 13.58
N ALA A 34 -8.60 -7.84 13.65
CA ALA A 34 -8.70 -6.94 14.80
C ALA A 34 -10.11 -6.38 14.95
N GLU A 35 -10.73 -5.91 13.87
CA GLU A 35 -12.10 -5.40 13.86
C GLU A 35 -13.12 -6.48 14.27
N ALA A 36 -12.96 -7.71 13.76
CA ALA A 36 -13.81 -8.83 14.14
C ALA A 36 -13.72 -9.13 15.65
N ALA A 37 -12.50 -9.15 16.19
CA ALA A 37 -12.28 -9.36 17.62
C ALA A 37 -12.83 -8.22 18.48
N GLN A 38 -12.72 -6.97 18.04
CA GLN A 38 -13.33 -5.81 18.70
C GLN A 38 -14.85 -5.96 18.76
N LYS A 39 -15.49 -6.27 17.62
CA LYS A 39 -16.94 -6.45 17.54
C LYS A 39 -17.44 -7.58 18.43
N GLU A 40 -16.85 -8.76 18.34
CA GLU A 40 -17.22 -9.90 19.19
C GLU A 40 -17.07 -9.56 20.67
N GLY A 41 -15.95 -8.89 20.99
CA GLY A 41 -15.64 -8.41 22.30
C GLY A 41 -16.63 -7.42 22.89
N ASP A 42 -17.08 -6.46 22.09
CA ASP A 42 -18.06 -5.44 22.47
C ASP A 42 -19.47 -6.04 22.59
N GLU A 43 -19.83 -6.97 21.72
CA GLU A 43 -21.07 -7.74 21.85
C GLU A 43 -21.10 -8.55 23.15
N ALA A 44 -20.01 -9.25 23.48
CA ALA A 44 -19.90 -10.02 24.72
C ALA A 44 -19.98 -9.11 25.96
N PHE A 45 -19.29 -7.96 25.92
CA PHE A 45 -19.34 -6.95 26.98
C PHE A 45 -20.75 -6.40 27.20
N GLY A 46 -21.42 -6.00 26.11
CA GLY A 46 -22.80 -5.50 26.16
C GLY A 46 -23.79 -6.54 26.68
N LYS A 47 -23.65 -7.80 26.25
CA LYS A 47 -24.47 -8.92 26.77
C LYS A 47 -24.25 -9.13 28.25
N ALA A 48 -23.01 -9.11 28.74
CA ALA A 48 -22.71 -9.22 30.18
C ALA A 48 -23.35 -8.08 30.98
N GLY A 49 -23.31 -6.84 30.46
CA GLY A 49 -23.95 -5.67 31.04
C GLY A 49 -25.45 -5.83 31.17
N GLY A 50 -26.13 -6.11 30.05
CA GLY A 50 -27.59 -6.31 30.06
C GLY A 50 -28.03 -7.49 30.92
N ASN A 51 -27.25 -8.56 30.97
CA ASN A 51 -27.51 -9.72 31.83
C ASN A 51 -27.41 -9.38 33.32
N LYS A 52 -26.38 -8.62 33.71
CA LYS A 52 -26.22 -8.12 35.07
C LYS A 52 -27.42 -7.26 35.48
N GLU A 53 -27.78 -6.29 34.65
CA GLU A 53 -28.92 -5.40 34.90
C GLU A 53 -30.24 -6.17 35.04
N ARG A 54 -30.47 -7.19 34.19
CA ARG A 54 -31.66 -8.06 34.29
C ARG A 54 -31.73 -8.81 35.62
N LEU A 55 -30.60 -9.35 36.09
CA LEU A 55 -30.54 -10.05 37.38
C LEU A 55 -30.72 -9.08 38.57
N GLU A 56 -30.08 -7.90 38.53
CA GLU A 56 -30.23 -6.88 39.57
C GLU A 56 -31.67 -6.33 39.65
N ALA A 57 -32.30 -6.10 38.50
CA ALA A 57 -33.70 -5.68 38.43
C ALA A 57 -34.65 -6.76 38.95
N ALA A 58 -34.40 -8.03 38.62
CA ALA A 58 -35.19 -9.14 39.16
C ALA A 58 -35.01 -9.27 40.68
N LEU A 59 -33.77 -9.17 41.18
CA LEU A 59 -33.42 -9.30 42.59
C LEU A 59 -34.09 -8.19 43.43
N THR A 60 -34.07 -6.94 42.96
CA THR A 60 -34.63 -5.78 43.67
C THR A 60 -36.11 -5.55 43.43
N GLY A 61 -36.67 -6.11 42.35
CA GLY A 61 -38.08 -6.01 41.97
C GLY A 61 -38.88 -7.25 42.35
N ASP A 62 -39.22 -8.05 41.34
CA ASP A 62 -40.14 -9.20 41.46
C ASP A 62 -39.71 -10.18 42.54
N TYR A 63 -38.41 -10.51 42.64
CA TYR A 63 -37.91 -11.45 43.63
C TYR A 63 -38.05 -10.90 45.06
N ALA A 64 -37.65 -9.65 45.30
CA ALA A 64 -37.83 -9.00 46.60
C ALA A 64 -39.32 -8.95 47.01
N ALA A 65 -40.22 -8.66 46.06
CA ALA A 65 -41.65 -8.65 46.30
C ALA A 65 -42.18 -10.03 46.72
N VAL A 66 -41.87 -11.09 45.97
CA VAL A 66 -42.33 -12.46 46.32
C VAL A 66 -41.62 -13.06 47.54
N LYS A 67 -40.47 -12.51 47.93
CA LYS A 67 -39.81 -12.87 49.18
C LYS A 67 -40.52 -12.24 50.39
N ALA A 68 -40.97 -10.98 50.26
CA ALA A 68 -41.66 -10.24 51.33
C ALA A 68 -43.14 -10.60 51.48
N SER A 69 -43.79 -11.08 50.43
CA SER A 69 -45.21 -11.49 50.45
C SER A 69 -45.42 -12.90 49.90
N GLN A 70 -46.67 -13.33 49.80
CA GLN A 70 -47.00 -14.51 49.01
C GLN A 70 -46.82 -14.17 47.52
N GLY A 71 -45.99 -14.93 46.80
CA GLY A 71 -45.76 -14.73 45.38
C GLY A 71 -46.93 -15.24 44.54
N ALA A 72 -47.43 -14.40 43.64
CA ALA A 72 -48.37 -14.87 42.61
C ALA A 72 -47.66 -15.87 41.69
N TRP A 73 -48.31 -17.02 41.42
CA TRP A 73 -47.74 -18.10 40.61
C TRP A 73 -47.13 -17.63 39.28
N LYS A 74 -47.76 -16.65 38.63
CA LYS A 74 -47.27 -16.07 37.36
C LYS A 74 -45.92 -15.36 37.51
N VAL A 75 -45.71 -14.64 38.61
CA VAL A 75 -44.45 -13.91 38.91
C VAL A 75 -43.35 -14.92 39.28
N VAL A 76 -43.68 -15.89 40.14
CA VAL A 76 -42.75 -16.96 40.53
C VAL A 76 -42.31 -17.78 39.31
N LYS A 77 -43.24 -18.12 38.40
CA LYS A 77 -42.91 -18.82 37.15
C LYS A 77 -41.98 -18.00 36.23
N ALA A 78 -42.13 -16.68 36.19
CA ALA A 78 -41.23 -15.81 35.44
C ALA A 78 -39.81 -15.80 36.04
N LEU A 79 -39.70 -15.76 37.38
CA LEU A 79 -38.43 -15.85 38.09
C LEU A 79 -37.73 -17.20 37.87
N ILE A 80 -38.47 -18.31 37.91
CA ILE A 80 -37.94 -19.64 37.59
C ILE A 80 -37.41 -19.68 36.16
N LYS A 81 -38.15 -19.11 35.20
CA LYS A 81 -37.70 -19.03 33.81
C LYS A 81 -36.40 -18.21 33.70
N LEU A 82 -36.33 -17.07 34.39
CA LEU A 82 -35.13 -16.25 34.44
C LEU A 82 -33.95 -17.03 35.03
N GLY A 83 -34.12 -17.71 36.17
CA GLY A 83 -33.08 -18.54 36.76
C GLY A 83 -32.57 -19.62 35.79
N LYS A 84 -33.47 -20.26 35.03
CA LYS A 84 -33.09 -21.23 33.99
C LYS A 84 -32.29 -20.60 32.85
N GLU A 85 -32.58 -19.36 32.46
CA GLU A 85 -31.81 -18.62 31.45
C GLU A 85 -30.38 -18.29 31.93
N PHE A 86 -30.15 -18.28 33.23
CA PHE A 86 -28.85 -18.01 33.87
C PHE A 86 -28.21 -19.26 34.46
N ASP A 87 -28.68 -20.44 34.06
CA ASP A 87 -28.15 -21.75 34.47
C ASP A 87 -28.15 -21.96 36.00
N PHE A 88 -29.12 -21.40 36.70
CA PHE A 88 -29.34 -21.67 38.12
C PHE A 88 -29.74 -23.12 38.34
N ASP A 89 -29.44 -23.65 39.52
CA ASP A 89 -29.70 -25.06 39.84
C ASP A 89 -31.20 -25.39 39.67
N THR A 90 -31.50 -26.36 38.80
CA THR A 90 -32.88 -26.63 38.39
C THR A 90 -33.72 -27.18 39.53
N GLN A 91 -33.14 -28.00 40.41
CA GLN A 91 -33.84 -28.54 41.57
C GLN A 91 -34.11 -27.44 42.58
N LEU A 92 -33.14 -26.55 42.80
CA LEU A 92 -33.31 -25.37 43.64
C LEU A 92 -34.44 -24.48 43.12
N LEU A 93 -34.51 -24.24 41.80
CA LEU A 93 -35.57 -23.43 41.20
C LEU A 93 -36.95 -24.06 41.36
N ASP A 94 -37.06 -25.40 41.26
CA ASP A 94 -38.32 -26.10 41.46
C ASP A 94 -38.79 -25.98 42.92
N PHE A 95 -37.89 -26.21 43.89
CA PHE A 95 -38.21 -26.00 45.31
C PHE A 95 -38.48 -24.53 45.65
N ALA A 96 -37.77 -23.60 45.03
CA ALA A 96 -37.99 -22.17 45.22
C ALA A 96 -39.36 -21.75 44.69
N GLY A 97 -39.83 -22.38 43.62
CA GLY A 97 -41.18 -22.20 43.11
C GLY A 97 -42.25 -22.50 44.15
N GLU A 98 -42.13 -23.62 44.85
CA GLU A 98 -43.04 -23.98 45.93
C GLU A 98 -42.90 -23.03 47.13
N ALA A 99 -41.67 -22.75 47.57
CA ALA A 99 -41.39 -21.91 48.72
C ALA A 99 -41.91 -20.47 48.56
N LEU A 100 -41.73 -19.87 47.38
CA LEU A 100 -42.11 -18.48 47.10
C LEU A 100 -43.64 -18.28 46.93
N THR A 101 -44.40 -19.36 46.68
CA THR A 101 -45.87 -19.31 46.61
C THR A 101 -46.56 -19.46 47.96
N LYS A 102 -45.81 -19.83 49.01
CA LYS A 102 -46.28 -19.84 50.40
C LYS A 102 -46.19 -18.43 50.99
N LEU A 103 -47.07 -18.13 51.95
CA LEU A 103 -46.92 -16.95 52.78
C LEU A 103 -45.61 -17.04 53.58
N PRO A 104 -44.90 -15.93 53.84
CA PRO A 104 -43.66 -15.95 54.60
C PRO A 104 -43.77 -16.65 55.97
N ALA A 105 -44.93 -16.55 56.63
CA ALA A 105 -45.19 -17.20 57.92
C ALA A 105 -45.38 -18.73 57.83
N ASP A 106 -45.75 -19.24 56.66
CA ASP A 106 -45.98 -20.67 56.41
C ASP A 106 -44.73 -21.38 55.85
N ARG A 107 -43.64 -20.64 55.65
CA ARG A 107 -42.37 -21.18 55.14
C ARG A 107 -41.65 -21.92 56.27
N GLY A 108 -41.35 -23.20 56.04
CA GLY A 108 -40.56 -24.01 56.96
C GLY A 108 -39.05 -23.75 56.83
N THR A 109 -38.26 -24.41 57.66
CA THR A 109 -36.79 -24.32 57.62
C THR A 109 -36.20 -24.63 56.25
N PHE A 110 -36.75 -25.63 55.55
CA PHE A 110 -36.32 -25.98 54.19
C PHE A 110 -36.62 -24.87 53.18
N ASP A 111 -37.82 -24.27 53.23
CA ASP A 111 -38.18 -23.14 52.37
C ASP A 111 -37.23 -21.96 52.59
N GLY A 112 -36.87 -21.69 53.85
CA GLY A 112 -35.88 -20.67 54.20
C GLY A 112 -34.48 -20.95 53.65
N PHE A 113 -34.04 -22.21 53.72
CA PHE A 113 -32.76 -22.65 53.13
C PHE A 113 -32.76 -22.47 51.60
N VAL A 114 -33.81 -22.91 50.92
CA VAL A 114 -33.96 -22.77 49.46
C VAL A 114 -33.93 -21.30 49.02
N ILE A 115 -34.61 -20.41 49.75
CA ILE A 115 -34.59 -18.97 49.44
C ILE A 115 -33.18 -18.38 49.63
N SER A 116 -32.49 -18.76 50.72
CA SER A 116 -31.11 -18.32 50.98
C SER A 116 -30.14 -18.78 49.90
N GLU A 117 -30.28 -20.01 49.42
CA GLU A 117 -29.42 -20.54 48.37
C GLU A 117 -29.70 -19.86 47.03
N LEU A 118 -30.96 -19.50 46.77
CA LEU A 118 -31.33 -18.71 45.60
C LEU A 118 -30.77 -17.28 45.68
N ASP A 119 -30.79 -16.63 46.85
CA ASP A 119 -30.10 -15.35 47.07
C ASP A 119 -28.61 -15.46 46.73
N ALA A 120 -27.96 -16.55 47.16
CA ALA A 120 -26.55 -16.80 46.89
C ALA A 120 -26.26 -16.97 45.39
N GLN A 121 -27.12 -17.66 44.64
CA GLN A 121 -26.98 -17.80 43.19
C GLN A 121 -27.13 -16.45 42.47
N PHE A 122 -28.13 -15.62 42.83
CA PHE A 122 -28.24 -14.27 42.30
C PHE A 122 -26.99 -13.44 42.57
N ALA A 123 -26.54 -13.41 43.83
CA ALA A 123 -25.35 -12.65 44.23
C ALA A 123 -24.09 -13.13 43.49
N SER A 124 -23.90 -14.45 43.38
CA SER A 124 -22.78 -15.05 42.66
C SER A 124 -22.80 -14.70 41.17
N SER A 125 -23.93 -14.81 40.49
CA SER A 125 -24.02 -14.49 39.06
C SER A 125 -23.85 -13.00 38.77
N ILE A 126 -24.42 -12.13 39.60
CA ILE A 126 -24.23 -10.67 39.50
C ILE A 126 -22.74 -10.32 39.70
N ALA A 127 -22.10 -10.91 40.71
CA ALA A 127 -20.67 -10.71 40.96
C ALA A 127 -19.81 -11.21 39.78
N GLY A 128 -20.16 -12.38 39.21
CA GLY A 128 -19.49 -12.91 38.03
C GLY A 128 -19.58 -11.98 36.82
N PHE A 129 -20.77 -11.45 36.50
CA PHE A 129 -20.90 -10.47 35.43
C PHE A 129 -20.19 -9.15 35.75
N ALA A 130 -20.18 -8.71 37.00
CA ALA A 130 -19.43 -7.52 37.41
C ALA A 130 -17.92 -7.70 37.19
N GLU A 131 -17.38 -8.89 37.47
CA GLU A 131 -15.99 -9.24 37.20
C GLU A 131 -15.69 -9.26 35.69
N VAL A 132 -16.58 -9.84 34.89
CA VAL A 132 -16.47 -9.83 33.41
C VAL A 132 -16.45 -8.40 32.87
N LEU A 133 -17.32 -7.53 33.38
CA LEU A 133 -17.35 -6.12 32.99
C LEU A 133 -16.07 -5.38 33.42
N ALA A 134 -15.60 -5.58 34.65
CA ALA A 134 -14.36 -4.95 35.10
C ALA A 134 -13.14 -5.36 34.25
N LYS A 135 -13.02 -6.65 33.91
CA LYS A 135 -11.96 -7.15 33.00
C LYS A 135 -12.17 -6.69 31.56
N GLY A 136 -13.43 -6.60 31.15
CA GLY A 136 -13.84 -6.25 29.80
C GLY A 136 -13.51 -4.82 29.41
N GLU A 137 -13.48 -3.88 30.35
CA GLU A 137 -13.06 -2.49 30.08
C GLU A 137 -11.60 -2.40 29.64
N ALA A 138 -10.69 -3.10 30.35
CA ALA A 138 -9.29 -3.18 29.97
C ALA A 138 -9.12 -3.90 28.61
N ALA A 139 -9.79 -5.04 28.44
CA ALA A 139 -9.76 -5.79 27.19
C ALA A 139 -10.33 -4.98 26.01
N LYS A 140 -11.33 -4.11 26.24
CA LYS A 140 -11.84 -3.19 25.23
C LYS A 140 -10.79 -2.20 24.80
N ALA A 141 -10.12 -1.54 25.75
CA ALA A 141 -9.05 -0.60 25.44
C ALA A 141 -7.89 -1.25 24.66
N GLU A 142 -7.53 -2.50 24.99
CA GLU A 142 -6.53 -3.27 24.25
C GLU A 142 -6.99 -3.59 22.82
N ARG A 143 -8.25 -3.98 22.62
CA ARG A 143 -8.82 -4.23 21.29
C ARG A 143 -8.90 -2.95 20.45
N ASP A 144 -9.32 -1.85 21.04
CA ASP A 144 -9.36 -0.54 20.40
C ASP A 144 -7.96 -0.12 19.93
N ALA A 145 -6.94 -0.31 20.78
CA ALA A 145 -5.55 -0.05 20.43
C ALA A 145 -5.03 -0.97 19.32
N LYS A 146 -5.37 -2.27 19.36
CA LYS A 146 -5.02 -3.23 18.31
C LYS A 146 -5.65 -2.86 16.97
N CYS A 147 -6.92 -2.45 16.94
CA CYS A 147 -7.60 -2.00 15.72
C CYS A 147 -6.95 -0.74 15.16
N ALA A 148 -6.68 0.26 16.00
CA ALA A 148 -6.00 1.48 15.56
C ALA A 148 -4.61 1.18 14.99
N ALA A 149 -3.83 0.32 15.65
CA ALA A 149 -2.51 -0.08 15.16
C ALA A 149 -2.58 -0.86 13.84
N ALA A 150 -3.54 -1.77 13.69
CA ALA A 150 -3.73 -2.55 12.47
C ALA A 150 -4.19 -1.67 11.29
N ALA A 151 -5.10 -0.72 11.52
CA ALA A 151 -5.54 0.23 10.50
C ALA A 151 -4.40 1.15 10.02
N GLU A 152 -3.56 1.65 10.93
CA GLU A 152 -2.38 2.43 10.53
C GLU A 152 -1.34 1.57 9.79
N ALA A 153 -1.17 0.30 10.18
CA ALA A 153 -0.30 -0.63 9.46
C ALA A 153 -0.81 -0.95 8.05
N GLU A 154 -2.12 -1.16 7.88
CA GLU A 154 -2.77 -1.34 6.57
C GLU A 154 -2.55 -0.12 5.68
N LYS A 155 -2.80 1.07 6.21
CA LYS A 155 -2.57 2.33 5.48
C LYS A 155 -1.10 2.50 5.07
N ALA A 156 -0.16 2.22 5.97
CA ALA A 156 1.27 2.30 5.67
C ALA A 156 1.69 1.28 4.62
N ALA A 157 1.20 0.04 4.71
CA ALA A 157 1.50 -1.01 3.74
C ALA A 157 0.92 -0.71 2.35
N SER A 158 -0.32 -0.20 2.28
CA SER A 158 -0.95 0.23 1.03
C SER A 158 -0.22 1.41 0.39
N ALA A 159 0.21 2.40 1.18
CA ALA A 159 1.04 3.50 0.68
C ALA A 159 2.37 2.98 0.11
N ARG A 160 2.99 2.02 0.80
CA ARG A 160 4.25 1.41 0.36
C ARG A 160 4.09 0.59 -0.93
N GLU A 161 2.98 -0.13 -1.08
CA GLU A 161 2.64 -0.84 -2.31
C GLU A 161 2.54 0.12 -3.50
N ALA A 162 1.81 1.23 -3.33
CA ALA A 162 1.67 2.26 -4.37
C ALA A 162 3.02 2.92 -4.73
N GLU A 163 3.88 3.21 -3.73
CA GLU A 163 5.23 3.72 -3.97
C GLU A 163 6.10 2.72 -4.77
N SER A 164 6.04 1.44 -4.41
CA SER A 164 6.79 0.38 -5.09
C SER A 164 6.29 0.17 -6.53
N GLU A 165 4.99 0.29 -6.77
CA GLU A 165 4.39 0.22 -8.10
C GLU A 165 4.90 1.36 -8.99
N ALA A 166 4.83 2.61 -8.49
CA ALA A 166 5.37 3.76 -9.20
C ALA A 166 6.87 3.65 -9.47
N ALA A 167 7.64 3.09 -8.53
CA ALA A 167 9.07 2.85 -8.72
C ALA A 167 9.36 1.79 -9.79
N LEU A 168 8.54 0.74 -9.87
CA LEU A 168 8.63 -0.27 -10.92
C LEU A 168 8.34 0.33 -12.29
N ASP A 169 7.27 1.12 -12.42
CA ASP A 169 6.92 1.81 -13.66
C ASP A 169 8.04 2.72 -14.15
N ALA A 170 8.62 3.52 -13.24
CA ALA A 170 9.76 4.37 -13.56
C ALA A 170 10.98 3.56 -14.01
N ALA A 171 11.28 2.42 -13.36
CA ALA A 171 12.39 1.56 -13.74
C ALA A 171 12.16 0.87 -15.11
N VAL A 172 10.92 0.49 -15.42
CA VAL A 172 10.52 -0.04 -16.73
C VAL A 172 10.70 1.00 -17.82
N ALA A 173 10.24 2.24 -17.61
CA ALA A 173 10.40 3.33 -18.55
C ALA A 173 11.89 3.64 -18.82
N ALA A 174 12.68 3.78 -17.75
CA ALA A 174 14.12 4.06 -17.85
C ALA A 174 14.88 2.94 -18.58
N LEU A 175 14.48 1.67 -18.39
CA LEU A 175 15.06 0.56 -19.13
C LEU A 175 14.72 0.64 -20.63
N ALA A 176 13.47 0.95 -20.98
CA ALA A 176 13.05 1.08 -22.36
C ALA A 176 13.79 2.22 -23.09
N GLU A 177 13.94 3.37 -22.44
CA GLU A 177 14.73 4.50 -22.96
C GLU A 177 16.20 4.13 -23.17
N ALA A 178 16.83 3.45 -22.21
CA ALA A 178 18.22 3.00 -22.33
C ALA A 178 18.39 1.98 -23.48
N GLU A 179 17.42 1.08 -23.67
CA GLU A 179 17.45 0.13 -24.79
C GLU A 179 17.29 0.85 -26.14
N ALA A 180 16.43 1.87 -26.22
CA ALA A 180 16.28 2.69 -27.42
C ALA A 180 17.57 3.49 -27.73
N ALA A 181 18.16 4.12 -26.72
CA ALA A 181 19.41 4.86 -26.86
C ALA A 181 20.57 3.96 -27.32
N LYS A 182 20.68 2.75 -26.76
CA LYS A 182 21.68 1.76 -27.20
C LYS A 182 21.48 1.39 -28.68
N LYS A 183 20.24 1.12 -29.10
CA LYS A 183 19.94 0.79 -30.51
C LYS A 183 20.32 1.93 -31.46
N ALA A 184 20.01 3.18 -31.06
CA ALA A 184 20.38 4.35 -31.84
C ALA A 184 21.91 4.53 -31.94
N ALA A 185 22.63 4.35 -30.83
CA ALA A 185 24.09 4.39 -30.80
C ALA A 185 24.72 3.27 -31.66
N ASP A 186 24.21 2.04 -31.54
CA ASP A 186 24.65 0.91 -32.37
C ASP A 186 24.44 1.20 -33.86
N HIS A 187 23.33 1.85 -34.24
CA HIS A 187 23.05 2.26 -35.62
C HIS A 187 24.02 3.34 -36.11
N ALA A 188 24.23 4.38 -35.30
CA ALA A 188 25.17 5.47 -35.63
C ALA A 188 26.60 4.94 -35.85
N VAL A 189 27.07 4.02 -34.99
CA VAL A 189 28.38 3.38 -35.13
C VAL A 189 28.46 2.58 -36.44
N LYS A 190 27.38 1.88 -36.83
CA LYS A 190 27.34 1.13 -38.09
C LYS A 190 27.34 2.04 -39.32
N ALA A 191 26.66 3.19 -39.25
CA ALA A 191 26.58 4.17 -40.33
C ALA A 191 27.90 4.93 -40.53
N PHE A 192 28.67 5.15 -39.45
CA PHE A 192 29.93 5.89 -39.49
C PHE A 192 30.97 5.32 -40.47
N GLY A 193 31.05 3.99 -40.60
CA GLY A 193 32.00 3.34 -41.52
C GLY A 193 31.75 3.69 -42.99
N PRO A 194 30.54 3.46 -43.53
CA PRO A 194 30.12 3.95 -44.84
C PRO A 194 30.33 5.46 -45.02
N ASP A 195 29.94 6.28 -44.04
CA ASP A 195 30.06 7.74 -44.12
C ASP A 195 31.52 8.17 -44.26
N MET A 196 32.43 7.60 -43.46
CA MET A 196 33.87 7.87 -43.55
C MET A 196 34.48 7.41 -44.88
N LYS A 197 33.99 6.31 -45.46
CA LYS A 197 34.43 5.88 -46.80
C LYS A 197 33.97 6.85 -47.88
N GLN A 198 32.74 7.34 -47.80
CA GLN A 198 32.20 8.32 -48.73
C GLN A 198 32.99 9.63 -48.62
N LEU A 199 33.17 10.14 -47.40
CA LEU A 199 33.94 11.35 -47.12
C LEU A 199 35.38 11.23 -47.64
N GLY A 200 35.99 10.05 -47.51
CA GLY A 200 37.32 9.76 -48.05
C GLY A 200 37.37 9.82 -49.59
N ARG A 201 36.34 9.31 -50.28
CA ARG A 201 36.24 9.42 -51.75
C ARG A 201 36.06 10.86 -52.20
N ASP A 202 35.16 11.58 -51.54
CA ASP A 202 34.87 12.98 -51.86
C ASP A 202 36.12 13.86 -51.65
N ALA A 203 36.86 13.61 -50.56
CA ALA A 203 38.13 14.30 -50.31
C ALA A 203 39.22 13.96 -51.33
N ALA A 204 39.27 12.73 -51.85
CA ALA A 204 40.20 12.37 -52.93
C ALA A 204 39.83 13.10 -54.23
N SER A 205 38.55 13.08 -54.62
CA SER A 205 38.04 13.82 -55.79
C SER A 205 38.36 15.31 -55.69
N ALA A 206 38.07 15.95 -54.55
CA ALA A 206 38.34 17.36 -54.36
C ALA A 206 39.83 17.73 -54.45
N LYS A 207 40.73 16.82 -54.04
CA LYS A 207 42.18 17.01 -54.22
C LYS A 207 42.61 16.93 -55.68
N GLU A 208 42.02 16.01 -56.45
CA GLU A 208 42.26 15.92 -57.89
C GLU A 208 41.79 17.20 -58.59
N ASP A 209 40.59 17.68 -58.28
CA ASP A 209 40.05 18.94 -58.83
C ASP A 209 40.93 20.14 -58.48
N LEU A 210 41.38 20.25 -57.23
CA LEU A 210 42.29 21.31 -56.80
C LEU A 210 43.60 21.28 -57.60
N THR A 211 44.18 20.09 -57.79
CA THR A 211 45.40 19.91 -58.58
C THR A 211 45.20 20.40 -60.02
N HIS A 212 44.02 20.13 -60.61
CA HIS A 212 43.68 20.62 -61.95
C HIS A 212 43.56 22.15 -61.99
N VAL A 213 42.90 22.77 -61.01
CA VAL A 213 42.79 24.24 -60.92
C VAL A 213 44.17 24.88 -60.76
N ASP A 214 45.03 24.31 -59.92
CA ASP A 214 46.39 24.81 -59.70
C ASP A 214 47.22 24.77 -61.00
N LEU A 215 47.11 23.69 -61.79
CA LEU A 215 47.75 23.60 -63.10
C LEU A 215 47.25 24.68 -64.07
N VAL A 216 45.93 24.87 -64.15
CA VAL A 216 45.33 25.91 -65.01
C VAL A 216 45.79 27.30 -64.58
N LEU A 217 45.77 27.61 -63.29
CA LEU A 217 46.24 28.88 -62.76
C LEU A 217 47.74 29.10 -63.03
N ALA A 218 48.56 28.06 -62.94
CA ALA A 218 49.97 28.14 -63.31
C ALA A 218 50.15 28.49 -64.80
N SER A 219 49.37 27.89 -65.70
CA SER A 219 49.38 28.25 -67.12
C SER A 219 48.93 29.69 -67.37
N PHE A 220 47.91 30.19 -66.66
CA PHE A 220 47.50 31.60 -66.76
C PHE A 220 48.58 32.56 -66.24
N ARG A 221 49.29 32.21 -65.16
CA ARG A 221 50.42 32.99 -64.66
C ARG A 221 51.55 33.06 -65.67
N GLU A 222 51.91 31.94 -66.29
CA GLU A 222 52.92 31.91 -67.36
C GLU A 222 52.55 32.82 -68.54
N LEU A 223 51.28 32.84 -68.93
CA LEU A 223 50.79 33.75 -69.99
C LEU A 223 50.83 35.22 -69.59
N ALA A 224 50.55 35.54 -68.32
CA ALA A 224 50.62 36.90 -67.80
C ALA A 224 52.07 37.39 -67.66
N ASP A 225 53.01 36.51 -67.33
CA ASP A 225 54.43 36.81 -67.18
C ASP A 225 55.18 36.89 -68.53
N ARG A 226 54.56 36.47 -69.64
CA ARG A 226 55.08 36.77 -70.99
C ARG A 226 54.91 38.25 -71.29
N GLU A 227 55.94 39.04 -70.96
CA GLU A 227 56.13 40.38 -71.50
C GLU A 227 55.98 40.34 -73.03
N THR A 228 55.23 41.29 -73.57
CA THR A 228 55.00 41.46 -75.00
C THR A 228 56.31 41.77 -75.71
N ASP A 229 56.99 40.75 -76.23
CA ASP A 229 58.08 40.90 -77.20
C ASP A 229 57.53 41.65 -78.41
N THR A 230 57.87 42.93 -78.49
CA THR A 230 57.49 43.81 -79.59
C THR A 230 58.39 43.43 -80.77
N PRO A 231 57.86 43.02 -81.95
CA PRO A 231 58.69 42.57 -83.05
C PRO A 231 59.63 43.69 -83.55
N PRO A 232 60.89 43.40 -83.89
CA PRO A 232 61.84 44.40 -84.36
C PRO A 232 61.41 44.95 -85.73
N GLU A 233 61.42 46.28 -85.84
CA GLU A 233 61.05 47.06 -87.02
C GLU A 233 61.99 46.74 -88.21
N PRO A 234 61.48 46.50 -89.44
CA PRO A 234 62.31 46.10 -90.58
C PRO A 234 63.21 47.24 -91.10
N PRO A 235 64.37 46.93 -91.72
CA PRO A 235 65.38 47.91 -92.07
C PRO A 235 64.95 48.78 -93.26
N ALA A 236 65.03 50.10 -93.09
CA ALA A 236 64.88 51.06 -94.19
C ALA A 236 66.12 51.01 -95.11
N ALA A 237 65.84 50.86 -96.40
CA ALA A 237 66.78 50.88 -97.52
C ALA A 237 67.38 52.29 -97.74
N PRO A 238 68.52 52.40 -98.46
CA PRO A 238 69.39 53.58 -98.44
C PRO A 238 68.89 54.70 -99.37
N GLU A 239 69.03 55.95 -98.94
CA GLU A 239 69.00 57.12 -99.83
C GLU A 239 70.41 57.63 -100.13
N ASP A 240 70.63 57.76 -101.43
CA ASP A 240 71.78 58.29 -102.14
C ASP A 240 71.69 59.83 -102.23
N GLY A 241 72.84 60.50 -102.17
CA GLY A 241 73.05 61.77 -102.88
C GLY A 241 72.78 63.11 -102.18
N ALA A 242 73.90 63.81 -101.91
CA ALA A 242 74.19 65.22 -102.23
C ALA A 242 73.33 66.36 -101.66
N ASP A 243 73.95 67.32 -100.96
CA ASP A 243 74.57 68.50 -101.61
C ASP A 243 75.35 69.40 -100.62
N ALA A 244 76.42 70.00 -101.16
CA ALA A 244 77.23 71.16 -100.74
C ALA A 244 77.81 71.32 -99.31
#